data_AF-A0AAW1UNM0-F1
#
_entry.id   AF-A0AAW1UNM0-F1
#
_cell.length_a   1.000
_cell.length_b   1.000
_cell.length_c   1.000
_cell.angle_alpha   90.00
_cell.angle_beta   90.00
_cell.angle_gamma   90.00
#
_symmetry.space_group_name_H-M   'P 1'
#
loop_
_entity.id
_entity.type
_entity.pdbx_description
1 polymer ?
#
loop_
_entity_poly.entity_id
_entity_poly.type
_entity_poly.pdbx_seq_one_letter_code
_entity_poly.pdbx_strand_id
1 'polypeptide(L)'
;MLHMAKKNLSAKPKERNYKSLIKSDAEIREIFLRQGFHQKAIVFFEQDDLGRMWPSKRDYVTLNSIKKQRSVPLGTVKNRVWKFVKETEIVLLYATLLSTKPFWVVTPKSTDRETCLCIKHANFEEDFDKLRYEKELEDVSIEKFK
;
A
#
# COMPACT_ATOMS: atom_id res chain seq x y z
N MET A 1 -38.14 27.35 -21.45
CA MET A 1 -36.83 27.90 -21.06
C MET A 1 -36.28 27.09 -19.89
N LEU A 2 -35.35 26.16 -20.13
CA LEU A 2 -34.54 25.54 -19.08
C LEU A 2 -33.08 25.58 -19.54
N HIS A 3 -32.37 26.61 -19.07
CA HIS A 3 -30.93 26.73 -19.22
C HIS A 3 -30.27 25.68 -18.32
N MET A 4 -29.76 24.58 -18.91
CA MET A 4 -28.90 23.66 -18.16
C MET A 4 -27.48 24.20 -18.12
N ALA A 5 -27.03 24.53 -16.91
CA ALA A 5 -25.68 24.95 -16.59
C ALA A 5 -24.67 23.88 -17.05
N LYS A 6 -23.75 24.26 -17.95
CA LYS A 6 -22.53 23.51 -18.21
C LYS A 6 -21.70 23.55 -16.92
N LYS A 7 -21.71 22.46 -16.15
CA LYS A 7 -20.78 22.28 -15.04
C LYS A 7 -19.37 22.42 -15.59
N ASN A 8 -18.63 23.40 -15.07
CA ASN A 8 -17.20 23.55 -15.29
C ASN A 8 -16.53 22.21 -14.98
N LEU A 9 -16.05 21.53 -16.02
CA LEU A 9 -15.10 20.44 -15.89
C LEU A 9 -13.85 21.05 -15.23
N SER A 10 -13.72 20.84 -13.93
CA SER A 10 -12.54 21.16 -13.14
C SER A 10 -11.29 20.74 -13.91
N ALA A 11 -10.37 21.69 -14.06
CA ALA A 11 -9.19 21.60 -14.90
C ALA A 11 -8.49 20.23 -14.78
N LYS A 12 -8.18 19.61 -15.92
CA LYS A 12 -7.28 18.45 -15.96
C LYS A 12 -6.00 18.79 -15.17
N PRO A 13 -5.52 17.93 -14.26
CA PRO A 13 -4.30 18.21 -13.54
C PRO A 13 -3.16 18.40 -14.55
N LYS A 14 -2.42 19.52 -14.42
CA LYS A 14 -1.23 19.80 -15.25
C LYS A 14 -0.34 18.55 -15.31
N GLU A 15 -0.03 18.07 -16.51
CA GLU A 15 0.96 17.01 -16.72
C GLU A 15 2.27 17.43 -16.04
N ARG A 16 2.65 16.73 -14.97
CA ARG A 16 3.90 17.00 -14.27
C ARG A 16 5.01 16.39 -15.11
N ASN A 17 5.93 17.21 -15.59
CA ASN A 17 7.13 16.73 -16.28
C ASN A 17 7.98 15.93 -15.28
N TYR A 18 7.96 14.61 -15.40
CA TYR A 18 8.66 13.70 -14.50
C TYR A 18 10.17 13.65 -14.77
N LYS A 19 10.65 14.12 -15.94
CA LYS A 19 12.08 14.09 -16.29
C LYS A 19 12.92 15.04 -15.44
N SER A 20 12.36 16.17 -14.99
CA SER A 20 13.05 17.10 -14.08
C SER A 20 13.11 16.62 -12.62
N LEU A 21 12.41 15.53 -12.29
CA LEU A 21 12.38 14.90 -10.96
C LEU A 21 13.28 13.66 -10.87
N ILE A 22 13.79 13.17 -12.01
CA ILE A 22 14.71 12.03 -12.03
C ILE A 22 16.08 12.58 -11.66
N LYS A 23 16.46 12.35 -10.39
CA LYS A 23 17.81 12.64 -9.90
C LYS A 23 18.83 11.80 -10.68
N SER A 24 19.97 12.40 -10.97
CA SER A 24 21.10 11.67 -11.56
C SER A 24 21.61 10.58 -10.61
N ASP A 25 22.27 9.55 -11.14
CA ASP A 25 22.85 8.48 -10.33
C ASP A 25 23.85 9.02 -9.28
N ALA A 26 24.53 10.13 -9.57
CA ALA A 26 25.43 10.80 -8.63
C ALA A 26 24.68 11.41 -7.44
N GLU A 27 23.55 12.09 -7.69
CA GLU A 27 22.69 12.64 -6.65
C GLU A 27 22.00 11.54 -5.82
N ILE A 28 21.61 10.43 -6.47
CA ILE A 28 21.10 9.25 -5.77
C ILE A 28 22.18 8.70 -4.84
N ARG A 29 23.41 8.50 -5.33
CA ARG A 29 24.55 8.04 -4.52
C ARG A 29 24.83 8.98 -3.36
N GLU A 30 24.78 10.30 -3.56
CA GLU A 30 24.93 11.27 -2.48
C GLU A 30 23.85 11.10 -1.40
N ILE A 31 22.59 10.87 -1.78
CA ILE A 31 21.50 10.58 -0.82
C ILE A 31 21.78 9.33 0.00
N PHE A 32 22.28 8.27 -0.63
CA PHE A 32 22.68 7.05 0.07
C PHE A 32 23.89 7.26 0.99
N LEU A 33 24.82 8.14 0.59
CA LEU A 33 26.03 8.48 1.35
C LEU A 33 25.75 9.48 2.49
N ARG A 34 24.64 10.23 2.44
CA ARG A 34 24.21 11.05 3.58
C ARG A 34 24.00 10.15 4.79
N GLN A 35 24.80 10.39 5.82
CA GLN A 35 24.83 9.59 7.04
C GLN A 35 23.40 9.35 7.57
N GLY A 36 23.06 8.08 7.74
CA GLY A 36 21.80 7.66 8.36
C GLY A 36 20.62 7.46 7.40
N PHE A 37 20.77 7.58 6.08
CA PHE A 37 19.66 7.26 5.17
C PHE A 37 19.12 5.83 5.36
N HIS A 38 20.01 4.84 5.41
CA HIS A 38 19.62 3.45 5.67
C HIS A 38 18.90 3.31 7.02
N GLN A 39 19.38 3.99 8.07
CA GLN A 39 18.75 3.95 9.38
C GLN A 39 17.37 4.60 9.36
N LYS A 40 17.21 5.75 8.70
CA LYS A 40 15.91 6.42 8.51
C LYS A 40 14.95 5.56 7.70
N ALA A 41 15.43 4.86 6.67
CA ALA A 41 14.61 3.92 5.91
C ALA A 41 14.15 2.74 6.77
N ILE A 42 15.05 2.15 7.57
CA ILE A 42 14.70 1.06 8.50
C ILE A 42 13.64 1.54 9.50
N VAL A 43 13.88 2.66 10.19
CA VAL A 43 12.95 3.23 11.17
C VAL A 43 11.61 3.55 10.54
N PHE A 44 11.60 4.08 9.31
CA PHE A 44 10.38 4.30 8.56
C PHE A 44 9.61 2.99 8.37
N PHE A 45 10.26 1.95 7.83
CA PHE A 45 9.63 0.65 7.58
C PHE A 45 9.26 -0.17 8.83
N GLU A 46 9.69 0.25 10.02
CA GLU A 46 9.27 -0.32 11.31
C GLU A 46 7.95 0.28 11.83
N GLN A 47 7.43 1.34 11.20
CA GLN A 47 6.14 1.92 11.57
C GLN A 47 4.97 0.99 11.24
N ASP A 48 4.09 0.75 12.23
CA ASP A 48 2.95 -0.16 12.14
C ASP A 48 1.93 0.21 11.03
N ASP A 49 1.82 1.49 10.68
CA ASP A 49 0.86 1.96 9.69
C ASP A 49 1.34 1.76 8.23
N LEU A 50 2.60 1.41 8.03
CA LEU A 50 3.16 1.12 6.71
C LEU A 50 3.00 -0.33 6.29
N GLY A 51 2.74 -1.24 7.22
CA GLY A 51 2.70 -2.66 6.92
C GLY A 51 1.84 -3.44 7.91
N ARG A 52 1.09 -4.42 7.39
CA ARG A 52 0.34 -5.34 8.24
C ARG A 52 1.28 -6.45 8.70
N MET A 53 1.33 -6.64 10.01
CA MET A 53 1.90 -7.81 10.67
C MET A 53 0.76 -8.65 11.20
N TRP A 54 0.87 -9.97 11.04
CA TRP A 54 -0.17 -10.90 11.49
C TRP A 54 0.20 -11.42 12.88
N PRO A 55 -0.45 -10.95 13.96
CA PRO A 55 -0.04 -11.26 15.33
C PRO A 55 -0.13 -12.76 15.66
N SER A 56 -1.06 -13.49 15.04
CA SER A 56 -1.31 -14.91 15.32
C SER A 56 -0.62 -15.86 14.33
N LYS A 57 0.03 -15.34 13.29
CA LYS A 57 0.67 -16.15 12.25
C LYS A 57 2.16 -16.21 12.55
N ARG A 58 2.73 -17.42 12.65
CA ARG A 58 4.18 -17.66 12.72
C ARG A 58 4.86 -17.37 11.37
N ASP A 59 4.66 -16.16 10.85
CA ASP A 59 5.19 -15.71 9.57
C ASP A 59 6.45 -14.87 9.81
N TYR A 60 7.61 -15.49 9.67
CA TYR A 60 8.92 -14.89 9.92
C TYR A 60 9.83 -15.07 8.71
N VAL A 61 10.65 -14.06 8.44
CA VAL A 61 11.71 -14.11 7.44
C VAL A 61 13.05 -14.10 8.16
N THR A 62 13.98 -14.92 7.70
CA THR A 62 15.34 -14.97 8.25
C THR A 62 16.34 -14.64 7.14
N LEU A 63 17.25 -13.70 7.42
CA LEU A 63 18.38 -13.37 6.54
C LEU A 63 19.61 -13.16 7.43
N ASN A 64 20.75 -13.74 7.05
CA ASN A 64 22.01 -13.61 7.80
C ASN A 64 21.86 -13.89 9.30
N SER A 65 21.15 -14.97 9.65
CA SER A 65 20.83 -15.36 11.04
C SER A 65 19.98 -14.36 11.83
N ILE A 66 19.46 -13.30 11.21
CA ILE A 66 18.51 -12.37 11.81
C ILE A 66 17.10 -12.78 11.45
N LYS A 67 16.31 -13.16 12.45
CA LYS A 67 14.88 -13.50 12.30
C LYS A 67 14.02 -12.29 12.63
N LYS A 68 13.17 -11.89 11.69
CA LYS A 68 12.21 -10.78 11.83
C LYS A 68 10.82 -11.24 11.39
N GLN A 69 9.78 -10.70 12.02
CA GLN A 69 8.41 -11.00 11.64
C GLN A 69 8.13 -10.39 10.26
N ARG A 70 7.50 -11.17 9.38
CA ARG A 70 7.15 -10.73 8.03
C ARG A 70 6.13 -9.60 8.12
N SER A 71 6.39 -8.51 7.42
CA SER A 71 5.48 -7.38 7.25
C SER A 71 5.11 -7.21 5.79
N VAL A 72 3.83 -6.98 5.50
CA VAL A 72 3.33 -6.75 4.14
C VAL A 72 2.94 -5.28 3.99
N PRO A 73 3.54 -4.53 3.03
CA PRO A 73 3.24 -3.11 2.86
C PRO A 73 1.77 -2.82 2.62
N LEU A 74 1.25 -1.78 3.28
CA LEU A 74 -0.08 -1.25 3.10
C LEU A 74 -0.10 -0.03 2.17
N GLY A 75 -1.23 0.15 1.51
CA GLY A 75 -1.48 1.30 0.63
C GLY A 75 -0.66 1.28 -0.66
N THR A 76 -0.73 2.40 -1.38
CA THR A 76 -0.03 2.55 -2.66
C THR A 76 1.42 2.94 -2.44
N VAL A 77 2.28 2.58 -3.40
CA VAL A 77 3.70 3.00 -3.42
C VAL A 77 3.82 4.52 -3.33
N LYS A 78 2.95 5.25 -4.04
CA LYS A 78 2.93 6.71 -4.07
C LYS A 78 2.72 7.31 -2.68
N ASN A 79 1.79 6.76 -1.90
CA ASN A 79 1.50 7.25 -0.55
C ASN A 79 2.69 7.03 0.38
N ARG A 80 3.38 5.90 0.27
CA ARG A 80 4.58 5.60 1.06
C ARG A 80 5.73 6.55 0.75
N VAL A 81 6.00 6.81 -0.53
CA VAL A 81 7.03 7.77 -0.93
C VAL A 81 6.69 9.17 -0.40
N TRP A 82 5.44 9.62 -0.57
CA TRP A 82 5.03 10.93 -0.06
C TRP A 82 5.19 11.04 1.46
N LYS A 83 4.79 10.00 2.20
CA LYS A 83 4.95 9.95 3.66
C LYS A 83 6.43 9.97 4.07
N PHE A 84 7.27 9.18 3.40
CA PHE A 84 8.71 9.16 3.64
C PHE A 84 9.34 10.55 3.46
N VAL A 85 9.00 11.23 2.36
CA VAL A 85 9.49 12.60 2.08
C VAL A 85 9.03 13.57 3.17
N LYS A 86 7.78 13.45 3.63
CA LYS A 86 7.22 14.31 4.67
C LYS A 86 7.93 14.13 6.03
N GLU A 87 8.33 12.90 6.37
CA GLU A 87 8.93 12.60 7.67
C GLU A 87 10.44 12.80 7.72
N THR A 88 11.12 12.60 6.59
CA THR A 88 12.59 12.60 6.53
C THR A 88 13.17 13.80 5.79
N GLU A 89 12.33 14.56 5.07
CA GLU A 89 12.69 15.63 4.14
C GLU A 89 13.57 15.16 2.95
N ILE A 90 13.75 13.85 2.79
CA ILE A 90 14.56 13.26 1.72
C ILE A 90 13.66 12.98 0.51
N VAL A 91 13.80 13.79 -0.53
CA VAL A 91 13.12 13.58 -1.81
C VAL A 91 13.81 12.47 -2.60
N LEU A 92 13.07 11.41 -2.93
CA LEU A 92 13.57 10.29 -3.71
C LEU A 92 12.51 9.65 -4.61
N LEU A 93 12.98 8.88 -5.59
CA LEU A 93 12.12 8.07 -6.46
C LEU A 93 11.63 6.83 -5.71
N TYR A 94 10.47 6.32 -6.12
CA TYR A 94 9.92 5.13 -5.49
C TYR A 94 10.84 3.91 -5.58
N ALA A 95 11.54 3.74 -6.71
CA ALA A 95 12.45 2.63 -6.94
C ALA A 95 13.59 2.66 -5.91
N THR A 96 14.08 3.85 -5.57
CA THR A 96 15.09 4.08 -4.55
C THR A 96 14.61 3.68 -3.16
N LEU A 97 13.36 3.99 -2.80
CA LEU A 97 12.80 3.57 -1.50
C LEU A 97 12.58 2.05 -1.42
N LEU A 98 12.21 1.42 -2.53
CA LEU A 98 11.97 -0.01 -2.58
C LEU A 98 13.26 -0.82 -2.57
N SER A 99 14.36 -0.31 -3.13
CA SER A 99 15.67 -0.96 -3.05
C SER A 99 16.26 -0.91 -1.64
N THR A 100 15.87 0.08 -0.83
CA THR A 100 16.30 0.20 0.57
C THR A 100 15.39 -0.48 1.57
N LYS A 101 14.29 -1.04 1.08
CA LYS A 101 13.30 -1.74 1.89
C LYS A 101 13.98 -2.92 2.61
N PRO A 102 13.83 -3.03 3.94
CA PRO A 102 14.37 -4.15 4.71
C PRO A 102 13.86 -5.51 4.23
N PHE A 103 14.62 -6.57 4.53
CA PHE A 103 14.33 -7.93 4.03
C PHE A 103 13.02 -8.52 4.59
N TRP A 104 12.58 -8.08 5.76
CA TRP A 104 11.35 -8.57 6.41
C TRP A 104 10.08 -7.92 5.88
N VAL A 105 10.20 -6.83 5.12
CA VAL A 105 9.06 -6.20 4.44
C VAL A 105 8.91 -6.86 3.07
N VAL A 106 7.87 -7.65 2.84
CA VAL A 106 7.75 -8.53 1.67
C VAL A 106 6.56 -8.12 0.81
N THR A 107 6.72 -8.24 -0.51
CA THR A 107 5.62 -8.03 -1.47
C THR A 107 4.43 -8.93 -1.14
N PRO A 108 3.19 -8.40 -1.18
CA PRO A 108 1.99 -9.21 -0.94
C PRO A 108 1.87 -10.34 -1.97
N LYS A 109 1.60 -11.55 -1.47
CA LYS A 109 1.24 -12.73 -2.25
C LYS A 109 -0.28 -12.86 -2.31
N SER A 110 -0.79 -13.68 -3.23
CA SER A 110 -2.22 -14.01 -3.31
C SER A 110 -2.76 -14.58 -1.99
N THR A 111 -1.96 -15.37 -1.29
CA THR A 111 -2.27 -15.96 0.03
C THR A 111 -2.34 -14.96 1.18
N ASP A 112 -1.86 -13.73 0.98
CA ASP A 112 -1.92 -12.68 2.01
C ASP A 112 -3.23 -11.88 1.94
N ARG A 113 -4.09 -12.16 0.95
CA ARG A 113 -5.39 -11.51 0.81
C ARG A 113 -6.38 -12.13 1.82
N GLU A 114 -7.05 -11.27 2.58
CA GLU A 114 -8.17 -11.62 3.46
C GLU A 114 -9.45 -11.96 2.68
N THR A 115 -9.46 -11.72 1.37
CA THR A 115 -10.59 -11.97 0.48
C THR A 115 -10.28 -13.13 -0.47
N CYS A 116 -11.21 -14.09 -0.60
CA CYS A 116 -11.14 -15.06 -1.69
C CYS A 116 -11.58 -14.38 -2.98
N LEU A 117 -10.76 -14.43 -4.03
CA LEU A 117 -11.15 -14.02 -5.39
C LEU A 117 -11.57 -15.21 -6.24
N CYS A 118 -11.96 -16.31 -5.58
CA CYS A 118 -12.45 -17.47 -6.26
C CYS A 118 -13.88 -17.24 -6.76
N ILE A 119 -14.20 -17.75 -7.95
CA ILE A 119 -15.54 -17.71 -8.55
C ILE A 119 -16.61 -18.16 -7.54
N LYS A 120 -16.29 -19.14 -6.69
CA LYS A 120 -17.20 -19.63 -5.65
C LYS A 120 -17.65 -18.55 -4.65
N HIS A 121 -16.73 -17.72 -4.13
CA HIS A 121 -17.09 -16.67 -3.19
C HIS A 121 -17.75 -15.47 -3.89
N ALA A 122 -17.36 -15.18 -5.14
CA ALA A 122 -18.02 -14.15 -5.95
C ALA A 122 -19.49 -14.53 -6.26
N ASN A 123 -19.72 -15.78 -6.69
CA ASN A 123 -21.07 -16.30 -6.91
C ASN A 123 -21.88 -16.32 -5.61
N PHE A 124 -21.25 -16.66 -4.48
CA PHE A 124 -21.92 -16.65 -3.18
C PHE A 124 -22.31 -15.23 -2.75
N GLU A 125 -21.47 -14.21 -2.96
CA GLU A 125 -21.84 -12.81 -2.73
C GLU A 125 -23.02 -12.39 -3.62
N GLU A 126 -23.02 -12.77 -4.89
CA GLU A 126 -24.11 -12.46 -5.84
C GLU A 126 -25.43 -13.15 -5.46
N ASP A 127 -25.38 -14.44 -5.09
CA ASP A 127 -26.53 -15.18 -4.60
C ASP A 127 -27.05 -14.58 -3.27
N PHE A 128 -26.15 -14.19 -2.37
CA PHE A 128 -26.49 -13.56 -1.10
C PHE A 128 -27.16 -12.20 -1.28
N ASP A 129 -26.65 -11.37 -2.18
CA ASP A 129 -27.23 -10.07 -2.53
C ASP A 129 -28.62 -10.22 -3.17
N LYS A 130 -28.81 -11.26 -4.00
CA LYS A 130 -30.12 -11.58 -4.58
C LYS A 130 -31.15 -11.96 -3.51
N LEU A 131 -30.78 -12.85 -2.58
CA LEU A 131 -31.65 -13.25 -1.46
C LEU A 131 -32.00 -12.06 -0.55
N ARG A 132 -31.06 -11.12 -0.36
CA ARG A 132 -31.30 -9.89 0.39
C ARG A 132 -32.26 -8.94 -0.34
N TYR A 133 -32.15 -8.81 -1.66
CA TYR A 133 -33.09 -8.04 -2.48
C TYR A 133 -34.51 -8.61 -2.42
N GLU A 134 -34.63 -9.94 -2.42
CA GLU A 134 -35.89 -10.67 -2.31
C GLU A 134 -36.49 -10.64 -0.89
N LYS A 135 -35.80 -10.03 0.09
CA LYS A 135 -36.18 -9.87 1.50
C LYS A 135 -36.40 -11.19 2.24
N GLU A 136 -35.80 -12.29 1.76
CA GLU A 136 -35.85 -13.58 2.45
C GLU A 136 -34.86 -13.65 3.63
N LEU A 137 -33.93 -12.70 3.71
CA LEU A 137 -33.02 -12.51 4.83
C LEU A 137 -33.29 -11.14 5.48
N GLU A 138 -33.69 -11.15 6.75
CA GLU A 138 -33.63 -9.93 7.58
C GLU A 138 -32.16 -9.51 7.76
N ASP A 139 -31.91 -8.21 7.96
CA ASP A 139 -30.56 -7.61 8.07
C ASP A 139 -29.74 -8.21 9.23
N VAL A 140 -29.20 -9.41 9.05
CA VAL A 140 -28.21 -10.00 9.94
C VAL A 140 -26.86 -9.50 9.46
N SER A 141 -26.26 -8.60 10.25
CA SER A 141 -24.89 -8.16 10.02
C SER A 141 -23.96 -9.39 9.99
N ILE A 142 -23.18 -9.48 8.92
CA ILE A 142 -22.23 -10.59 8.62
C ILE A 142 -21.09 -10.66 9.68
N GLU A 143 -21.07 -9.75 10.65
CA GLU A 143 -20.06 -9.67 11.71
C GLU A 143 -20.01 -10.88 12.65
N LYS A 144 -20.98 -11.81 12.59
CA LYS A 144 -21.05 -12.98 13.49
C LYS A 144 -20.26 -14.21 13.05
N PHE A 145 -19.61 -14.20 11.88
CA PHE A 145 -18.84 -15.35 11.37
C PHE A 145 -17.36 -15.00 11.16
N LYS A 146 -16.70 -14.46 12.19
CA LYS A 146 -15.24 -14.32 12.26
C LYS A 146 -14.68 -15.16 13.40
#